data_AF-A0A8J8BFL3-F1
#
_entry.id   AF-A0A8J8BFL3-F1
#
_cell.length_a   1.000
_cell.length_b   1.000
_cell.length_c   1.000
_cell.angle_alpha   90.00
_cell.angle_beta   90.00
_cell.angle_gamma   90.00
#
_symmetry.space_group_name_H-M   'P 1'
#
loop_
_entity.id
_entity.type
_entity.pdbx_description
1 polymer ?
#
loop_
_entity_poly.entity_id
_entity_poly.type
_entity_poly.pdbx_seq_one_letter_code
_entity_poly.pdbx_strand_id
1 'polypeptide(L)' 'MKNITLSADQHLIESARDRARREHTTLNNEFRRWLQSYVGQEQKAELAKATLHELRGKVRIGRKLTRDEMNER' A
#
# COMPACT_ATOMS: atom_id res chain seq x y z
N MET A 1 14.22 15.42 -13.24
CA MET A 1 12.85 15.27 -12.69
C MET A 1 11.88 16.02 -13.59
N LYS A 2 10.67 15.50 -13.82
CA LYS A 2 9.59 16.25 -14.50
C LYS A 2 8.76 17.01 -13.47
N ASN A 3 8.28 18.20 -13.83
CA ASN A 3 7.42 19.00 -12.97
C ASN A 3 5.96 18.56 -13.13
N ILE A 4 5.26 18.39 -12.02
CA ILE A 4 3.84 18.04 -11.98
C ILE A 4 3.11 19.17 -11.25
N THR A 5 2.05 19.71 -11.87
CA THR A 5 1.21 20.75 -11.28
C THR A 5 -0.09 20.11 -10.80
N LEU A 6 -0.39 20.21 -9.51
CA LEU A 6 -1.68 19.79 -8.93
C LEU A 6 -2.42 20.99 -8.37
N SER A 7 -3.74 20.98 -8.52
CA SER A 7 -4.65 21.94 -7.90
C SER A 7 -5.44 21.24 -6.80
N ALA A 8 -5.57 21.89 -5.65
CA ALA A 8 -6.37 21.44 -4.52
C ALA A 8 -6.86 22.67 -3.75
N ASP A 9 -7.85 22.51 -2.87
CA ASP A 9 -8.31 23.60 -2.02
C ASP A 9 -7.18 24.20 -1.19
N GLN A 10 -7.14 25.53 -1.11
CA GLN A 10 -6.08 26.26 -0.42
C GLN A 10 -5.94 25.80 1.04
N HIS A 11 -7.05 25.61 1.74
CA HIS A 11 -7.06 25.14 3.13
C HIS A 11 -6.43 23.76 3.29
N LEU A 12 -6.59 22.88 2.30
CA LEU A 12 -5.97 21.55 2.31
C LEU A 12 -4.46 21.65 2.08
N ILE A 13 -4.01 22.51 1.17
CA ILE A 13 -2.59 22.75 0.90
C ILE A 13 -1.89 23.30 2.15
N GLU A 14 -2.51 24.27 2.82
CA GLU A 14 -1.99 24.88 4.06
C GLU A 14 -1.92 23.84 5.19
N SER A 15 -3.01 23.10 5.43
CA SER A 15 -3.05 22.05 6.44
C SER A 15 -2.00 20.96 6.20
N ALA A 16 -1.81 20.55 4.95
CA ALA A 16 -0.83 19.54 4.58
C ALA A 16 0.62 20.06 4.74
N ARG A 17 0.88 21.33 4.45
CA ARG A 17 2.17 21.98 4.74
C ARG A 17 2.45 22.05 6.24
N ASP A 18 1.46 22.40 7.05
CA ASP A 18 1.60 22.46 8.51
C ASP A 18 1.92 21.10 9.10
N ARG A 19 1.22 20.07 8.64
CA ARG A 19 1.51 18.70 9.02
C ARG A 19 2.92 18.29 8.64
N ALA A 20 3.34 18.54 7.40
CA ALA A 20 4.68 18.22 6.94
C ALA A 20 5.76 18.92 7.79
N ARG A 21 5.55 20.19 8.14
CA ARG A 21 6.46 20.94 9.03
C ARG A 21 6.57 20.30 10.42
N ARG A 22 5.45 19.87 11.01
CA ARG A 22 5.45 19.14 12.30
C ARG A 22 6.19 17.81 12.23
N GLU A 23 6.15 17.16 11.08
CA GLU A 23 6.86 15.90 10.81
C GLU A 23 8.30 16.12 10.30
N HIS A 24 8.83 17.35 10.37
CA HIS A 24 10.17 17.73 9.89
C HIS A 24 10.43 17.35 8.41
N THR A 25 9.39 17.39 7.59
CA THR A 25 9.42 17.07 6.16
C THR A 25 8.79 18.22 5.35
N THR A 26 8.65 18.04 4.03
CA THR A 26 7.97 19.00 3.16
C THR A 26 6.79 18.33 2.46
N LEU A 27 5.77 19.11 2.11
CA LEU A 27 4.63 18.61 1.35
C LEU A 27 5.07 17.91 0.05
N ASN A 28 6.13 18.40 -0.60
CA ASN A 28 6.68 17.79 -1.81
C ASN A 28 7.34 16.43 -1.55
N ASN A 29 8.01 16.25 -0.41
CA ASN A 29 8.59 14.96 -0.04
C ASN A 29 7.50 13.94 0.28
N GLU A 30 6.46 14.35 1.02
CA GLU A 30 5.31 13.49 1.27
C GLU A 30 4.56 13.13 -0.01
N PHE A 31 4.44 14.08 -0.95
CA PHE A 31 3.87 13.81 -2.26
C PHE A 31 4.68 12.78 -3.05
N ARG A 32 6.02 12.83 -3.01
CA ARG A 32 6.87 11.80 -3.63
C ARG A 32 6.71 10.44 -2.98
N ARG A 33 6.65 10.37 -1.64
CA ARG A 33 6.40 9.12 -0.90
C ARG A 33 5.03 8.54 -1.24
N TRP A 34 4.03 9.39 -1.36
CA TRP A 34 2.69 9.00 -1.82
C TRP A 34 2.72 8.47 -3.25
N LEU A 35 3.39 9.15 -4.20
CA LEU A 35 3.53 8.64 -5.56
C LEU A 35 4.22 7.27 -5.61
N GLN A 36 5.27 7.08 -4.81
CA GLN A 36 5.96 5.79 -4.69
C GLN A 36 5.05 4.70 -4.10
N SER A 37 4.25 5.04 -3.08
CA SER A 37 3.31 4.09 -2.50
C SER A 37 2.16 3.79 -3.47
N TYR A 38 1.68 4.79 -4.20
CA TYR A 38 0.61 4.68 -5.18
C TYR A 38 0.96 3.69 -6.30
N VAL A 39 2.16 3.81 -6.88
CA VAL A 39 2.63 2.83 -7.89
C VAL A 39 2.96 1.47 -7.25
N GLY A 40 3.50 1.47 -6.02
CA GLY A 40 3.82 0.24 -5.30
C GLY A 40 2.60 -0.55 -4.84
N GLN A 41 1.45 0.09 -4.64
CA GLN A 41 0.18 -0.54 -4.25
C GLN A 41 -0.42 -1.33 -5.42
N GLU A 42 -0.37 -0.80 -6.64
CA GLU A 42 -0.74 -1.57 -7.85
C GLU A 42 0.17 -2.76 -8.05
N GLN A 43 1.50 -2.57 -7.90
CA GLN A 43 2.44 -3.68 -8.00
C GLN A 43 2.24 -4.73 -6.92
N LYS A 44 1.97 -4.36 -5.66
CA LYS A 44 1.67 -5.32 -4.59
C LYS A 44 0.35 -6.03 -4.78
N ALA A 45 -0.68 -5.35 -5.28
CA ALA A 45 -1.96 -5.97 -5.59
C ALA A 45 -1.84 -6.98 -6.74
N GLU A 46 -1.09 -6.63 -7.80
CA GLU A 46 -0.81 -7.54 -8.91
C GLU A 46 0.13 -8.69 -8.49
N LEU A 47 1.15 -8.44 -7.67
CA LEU A 47 2.00 -9.50 -7.11
C LEU A 47 1.18 -10.43 -6.22
N ALA A 48 0.32 -9.90 -5.35
CA ALA A 48 -0.54 -10.71 -4.49
C ALA A 48 -1.51 -11.56 -5.29
N LYS A 49 -2.10 -11.02 -6.37
CA LYS A 49 -2.92 -11.79 -7.32
C LYS A 49 -2.10 -12.86 -8.03
N ALA A 50 -0.89 -12.55 -8.49
CA ALA A 50 0.00 -13.51 -9.14
C ALA A 50 0.43 -14.63 -8.18
N THR A 51 0.77 -14.31 -6.93
CA THR A 51 1.08 -15.29 -5.88
C THR A 51 -0.15 -16.14 -5.53
N LEU A 52 -1.34 -15.54 -5.40
CA LEU A 52 -2.60 -16.29 -5.23
C LEU A 52 -2.89 -17.21 -6.41
N HIS A 53 -2.59 -16.77 -7.64
CA HIS A 53 -2.75 -17.57 -8.85
C HIS A 53 -1.75 -18.74 -8.91
N GLU A 54 -0.49 -18.52 -8.51
CA GLU A 54 0.53 -19.57 -8.42
C GLU A 54 0.21 -20.60 -7.31
N LEU A 55 -0.32 -20.14 -6.18
CA LEU A 55 -0.71 -21.00 -5.06
C LEU A 55 -1.97 -21.82 -5.35
N ARG A 56 -2.92 -21.30 -6.16
CA ARG A 56 -4.15 -22.02 -6.57
C ARG A 56 -3.88 -23.31 -7.35
N GLY A 57 -2.68 -23.48 -7.93
CA GLY A 57 -2.28 -24.71 -8.64
C GLY A 57 -1.43 -25.68 -7.81
N LYS A 58 -0.80 -25.20 -6.72
CA LYS A 58 0.15 -25.99 -5.90
C LYS A 58 -0.43 -26.44 -4.56
N VAL A 59 -1.52 -25.81 -4.11
CA VAL A 59 -2.16 -26.09 -2.83
C VAL A 59 -3.40 -26.95 -3.05
N ARG A 60 -3.21 -28.28 -3.12
CA ARG A 60 -4.30 -29.23 -2.88
C ARG A 60 -4.54 -29.27 -1.37
N ILE A 61 -5.53 -28.52 -0.88
CA ILE A 61 -6.06 -28.72 0.48
C ILE A 61 -6.79 -30.06 0.45
N GLY A 62 -6.03 -31.13 0.71
CA GLY A 62 -6.53 -32.51 0.73
C GLY A 62 -7.41 -32.83 1.93
N ARG A 63 -7.65 -31.87 2.85
CA ARG A 63 -8.57 -32.02 3.98
C ARG A 63 -8.93 -30.66 4.58
N LYS A 64 -10.19 -30.49 4.99
CA LYS A 64 -10.58 -29.41 5.91
C LYS A 64 -9.93 -29.71 7.26
N LEU A 65 -8.96 -28.90 7.67
CA LEU A 65 -8.47 -28.91 9.06
C LEU A 65 -9.61 -28.40 9.94
N THR A 66 -10.15 -29.27 10.78
CA THR A 66 -11.14 -28.88 11.80
C THR A 66 -10.43 -28.12 12.92
N ARG A 67 -11.14 -27.20 13.59
CA ARG A 67 -10.57 -26.31 14.63
C ARG A 67 -9.82 -27.05 15.74
N ASP A 68 -10.16 -28.32 15.97
CA ASP A 68 -9.53 -29.15 16.99
C ASP A 68 -8.09 -29.56 16.62
N GLU A 69 -7.75 -29.70 15.34
CA GLU A 69 -6.40 -30.09 14.89
C GLU A 69 -5.40 -28.91 14.90
N MET A 70 -5.87 -27.66 14.87
CA MET A 70 -5.01 -26.47 14.96
C MET A 70 -4.57 -26.12 16.40
N ASN A 71 -5.17 -26.76 17.41
CA ASN A 71 -4.93 -26.47 18.82
C ASN A 71 -4.08 -27.51 19.56
N GLU A 72 -3.70 -28.62 18.91
CA GLU A 72 -2.65 -29.50 19.44
C GLU A 72 -1.28 -28.94 19.04
N ARG A 73 -0.49 -28.65 20.08
CA ARG A 73 0.79 -27.94 20.02
C ARG A 73 1.93 -28.79 19.46
#